data_AF-A0A914CSI3-F1
#
_entry.id   AF-A0A914CSI3-F1
#
_cell.length_a   1.000
_cell.length_b   1.000
_cell.length_c   1.000
_cell.angle_alpha   90.00
_cell.angle_beta   90.00
_cell.angle_gamma   90.00
#
_symmetry.space_group_name_H-M   'P 1'
#
loop_
_entity.id
_entity.type
_entity.pdbx_description
1 polymer ?
#
loop_
_entity_poly.entity_id
_entity_poly.type
_entity_poly.pdbx_seq_one_letter_code
_entity_poly.pdbx_strand_id
1 'polypeptide(L)'
;MEVMDSIVATTSASLLSIGAASQKISEFQECLIDYEKIYANFKELMEFLLNCEQVSNDLENERKSHAEELRIINQDINHLEDIMKGLKNLHEAKKNSITQKYLDFRRDLDQVNRCCRESGIPEENILTNENFHTNILKEMKGIDDTLNIHLPIPGGTLGQPQSSNSALLNLIASGKFPNSLLCNPFASFPFSNLPQIQPIRRQMSSNNHFQEDITKLKVCVL
;
A
#
# COMPACT_ATOMS: atom_id res chain seq x y z
N MET A 1 26.50 45.34 -82.08
CA MET A 1 25.66 44.14 -81.95
C MET A 1 26.17 43.28 -80.80
N GLU A 2 27.46 42.94 -80.77
CA GLU A 2 28.13 42.12 -79.73
C GLU A 2 27.95 42.58 -78.26
N VAL A 3 27.91 43.89 -77.98
CA VAL A 3 27.73 44.40 -76.60
C VAL A 3 26.33 44.09 -76.06
N MET A 4 25.30 44.17 -76.91
CA MET A 4 23.92 43.90 -76.52
C MET A 4 23.75 42.42 -76.17
N ASP A 5 24.34 41.53 -76.99
CA ASP A 5 24.29 40.09 -76.80
C ASP A 5 25.02 39.67 -75.51
N SER A 6 26.15 40.31 -75.19
CA SER A 6 26.87 40.09 -73.93
C SER A 6 26.06 40.51 -72.69
N ILE A 7 25.33 41.63 -72.77
CA ILE A 7 24.46 42.10 -71.68
C ILE A 7 23.28 41.14 -71.50
N VAL A 8 22.65 40.69 -72.59
CA VAL A 8 21.56 39.72 -72.57
C VAL A 8 22.02 38.37 -72.00
N ALA A 9 23.21 37.88 -72.36
CA ALA A 9 23.76 36.64 -71.81
C ALA A 9 24.05 36.75 -70.31
N THR A 10 24.65 37.87 -69.87
CA THR A 10 24.98 38.09 -68.45
C THR A 10 23.71 38.21 -67.60
N THR A 11 22.74 39.00 -68.06
CA THR A 11 21.45 39.15 -67.37
C THR A 11 20.67 37.84 -67.31
N SER A 12 20.67 37.06 -68.40
CA SER A 12 20.07 35.72 -68.42
C SER A 12 20.70 34.79 -67.38
N ALA A 13 22.03 34.76 -67.29
CA ALA A 13 22.74 33.96 -66.29
C ALA A 13 22.42 34.41 -64.85
N SER A 14 22.36 35.72 -64.59
CA SER A 14 21.95 36.26 -63.29
C SER A 14 20.52 35.88 -62.92
N LEU A 15 19.58 35.95 -63.87
CA LEU A 15 18.18 35.56 -63.63
C LEU A 15 18.05 34.07 -63.31
N LEU A 16 18.79 33.20 -64.00
CA LEU A 16 18.84 31.77 -63.69
C LEU A 16 19.40 31.53 -62.28
N SER A 17 20.47 32.23 -61.91
CA SER A 17 21.04 32.14 -60.56
C SER A 17 20.06 32.62 -59.49
N ILE A 18 19.30 33.70 -59.75
CA ILE A 18 18.26 34.19 -58.84
C ILE A 18 17.15 33.15 -58.70
N GLY A 19 16.71 32.53 -59.81
CA GLY A 19 15.70 31.46 -59.79
C GLY A 19 16.16 30.25 -58.95
N ALA A 20 17.40 29.80 -59.14
CA ALA A 20 17.97 28.71 -58.36
C ALA A 20 18.09 29.04 -56.86
N ALA A 21 18.51 30.27 -56.54
CA ALA A 21 18.57 30.74 -55.15
C ALA A 21 17.17 30.80 -54.52
N SER A 22 16.19 31.30 -55.26
CA SER A 22 14.79 31.34 -54.82
C SER A 22 14.25 29.94 -54.53
N GLN A 23 14.51 28.96 -55.38
CA GLN A 23 14.13 27.57 -55.15
C GLN A 23 14.76 27.02 -53.86
N LYS A 24 16.05 27.28 -53.63
CA LYS A 24 16.74 26.83 -52.41
C LYS A 24 16.19 27.47 -51.15
N ILE A 25 15.78 28.74 -51.21
CA ILE A 25 15.09 29.40 -50.10
C ILE A 25 13.78 28.69 -49.77
N SER A 26 12.98 28.32 -50.77
CA SER A 26 11.73 27.58 -50.55
C SER A 26 11.99 26.20 -49.91
N GLU A 27 12.99 25.45 -50.40
CA GLU A 27 13.38 24.16 -49.80
C GLU A 27 13.82 24.33 -48.33
N PHE A 28 14.57 25.38 -48.00
CA PHE A 28 14.96 25.66 -46.62
C PHE A 28 13.79 26.07 -45.74
N GLN A 29 12.80 26.79 -46.28
CA GLN A 29 11.58 27.15 -45.55
C GLN A 29 10.76 25.90 -45.20
N GLU A 30 10.62 24.96 -46.13
CA GLU A 30 9.94 23.69 -45.87
C GLU A 30 10.68 22.87 -44.79
N CYS A 31 12.00 22.76 -44.90
CA CYS A 31 12.82 22.08 -43.91
C CYS A 31 12.72 22.73 -42.51
N LEU A 32 12.66 24.07 -42.44
CA LEU A 32 12.49 24.79 -41.18
C LEU A 32 11.14 24.46 -40.54
N ILE A 33 10.06 24.47 -41.32
CA ILE A 33 8.71 24.13 -40.83
C ILE A 33 8.68 22.71 -40.26
N ASP A 34 9.31 21.75 -40.93
CA ASP A 34 9.35 20.38 -40.45
C ASP A 34 10.21 20.22 -39.19
N TYR A 35 11.33 20.94 -39.11
CA TYR A 35 12.13 20.99 -37.90
C TYR A 35 11.36 21.59 -36.71
N GLU A 36 10.60 22.67 -36.93
CA GLU A 36 9.76 23.29 -35.90
C GLU A 36 8.70 22.33 -35.36
N LYS A 37 8.07 21.53 -36.23
CA LYS A 37 7.12 20.48 -35.81
C LYS A 37 7.80 19.41 -34.96
N ILE A 38 8.97 18.92 -35.38
CA ILE A 38 9.73 17.91 -34.62
C ILE A 38 10.12 18.47 -33.26
N TYR A 39 10.57 19.72 -33.21
CA TYR A 39 10.95 20.38 -31.95
C TYR A 39 9.75 20.54 -31.01
N ALA A 40 8.58 20.93 -31.53
CA ALA A 40 7.35 21.01 -30.73
C ALA A 40 6.98 19.64 -30.13
N ASN A 41 7.00 18.58 -30.94
CA ASN A 41 6.73 17.21 -30.48
C ASN A 41 7.74 16.74 -29.43
N PHE A 42 9.03 17.08 -29.61
CA PHE A 42 10.07 16.76 -28.64
C PHE A 42 9.82 17.47 -27.30
N LYS A 43 9.40 18.74 -27.34
CA LYS A 43 9.05 19.49 -26.13
C LYS A 43 7.87 18.85 -25.38
N GLU A 44 6.81 18.46 -26.09
CA GLU A 44 5.66 17.76 -25.50
C GLU A 44 6.09 16.42 -24.88
N LEU A 45 6.95 15.65 -25.56
CA LEU A 45 7.48 14.39 -25.04
C LEU A 45 8.29 14.60 -23.75
N MET A 46 9.11 15.65 -23.70
CA MET A 46 9.90 15.97 -22.50
C MET A 46 9.00 16.35 -21.31
N GLU A 47 7.93 17.10 -21.55
CA GLU A 47 6.94 17.43 -20.52
C GLU A 47 6.20 16.18 -20.04
N PHE A 48 5.82 15.28 -20.95
CA PHE A 48 5.23 14.00 -20.59
C PHE A 48 6.16 13.14 -19.73
N LEU A 49 7.45 13.04 -20.09
CA LEU A 49 8.44 12.29 -19.30
C LEU A 49 8.61 12.88 -17.89
N LEU A 50 8.63 14.20 -17.76
CA LEU A 50 8.67 14.88 -16.45
C LEU A 50 7.44 14.51 -15.60
N ASN A 51 6.25 14.51 -16.20
CA ASN A 51 5.02 14.13 -15.51
C ASN A 51 5.04 12.66 -15.10
N CYS A 52 5.57 11.75 -15.93
CA CYS A 52 5.73 10.35 -15.58
C CYS A 52 6.70 10.16 -14.40
N GLU A 53 7.81 10.90 -14.37
CA GLU A 53 8.75 10.87 -13.26
C GLU A 53 8.11 11.38 -11.97
N GLN A 54 7.35 12.47 -12.05
CA GLN A 54 6.59 12.99 -10.90
C GLN A 54 5.61 11.95 -10.36
N VAL A 55 4.78 11.35 -11.22
CA VAL A 55 3.82 10.30 -10.81
C VAL A 55 4.55 9.09 -10.22
N SER A 56 5.69 8.69 -10.79
CA SER A 56 6.50 7.61 -10.24
C SER A 56 6.99 7.92 -8.82
N ASN A 57 7.40 9.16 -8.57
CA ASN A 57 7.84 9.60 -7.24
C ASN A 57 6.67 9.65 -6.25
N ASP A 58 5.50 10.13 -6.68
CA ASP A 58 4.30 10.17 -5.86
C ASP A 58 3.85 8.76 -5.44
N LEU A 59 3.85 7.80 -6.39
CA LEU A 59 3.54 6.40 -6.11
C LEU A 59 4.55 5.75 -5.16
N GLU A 60 5.84 6.06 -5.28
CA GLU A 60 6.86 5.54 -4.37
C GLU A 60 6.71 6.13 -2.96
N ASN A 61 6.30 7.39 -2.85
CA ASN A 61 5.99 8.02 -1.57
C ASN A 61 4.74 7.40 -0.93
N GLU A 62 3.68 7.18 -1.70
CA GLU A 62 2.48 6.48 -1.24
C GLU A 62 2.82 5.06 -0.77
N ARG A 63 3.61 4.31 -1.54
CA ARG A 63 4.06 2.97 -1.17
C ARG A 63 4.82 2.95 0.16
N LYS A 64 5.68 3.95 0.40
CA LYS A 64 6.39 4.11 1.68
C LYS A 64 5.44 4.45 2.83
N SER A 65 4.47 5.33 2.61
CA SER A 65 3.44 5.68 3.61
C SER A 65 2.66 4.43 4.02
N HIS A 66 2.14 3.67 3.05
CA HIS A 66 1.39 2.44 3.31
C HIS A 66 2.21 1.39 4.04
N ALA A 67 3.50 1.26 3.71
CA ALA A 67 4.39 0.33 4.40
C ALA A 67 4.58 0.71 5.88
N GLU A 68 4.66 2.00 6.20
CA GLU A 68 4.76 2.48 7.58
C GLU A 68 3.45 2.31 8.34
N GLU A 69 2.31 2.61 7.72
CA GLU A 69 0.99 2.37 8.30
C GLU A 69 0.79 0.90 8.66
N LEU A 70 1.15 -0.02 7.77
CA LEU A 70 1.13 -1.46 8.04
C LEU A 70 2.06 -1.86 9.18
N ARG A 71 3.24 -1.21 9.30
CA ARG A 71 4.16 -1.45 10.41
C ARG A 71 3.54 -1.04 11.75
N ILE A 72 2.87 0.11 11.79
CA ILE A 72 2.18 0.63 12.98
C ILE A 72 1.02 -0.29 13.36
N ILE A 73 0.17 -0.67 12.41
CA ILE A 73 -0.96 -1.59 12.66
C ILE A 73 -0.46 -2.91 13.26
N ASN A 74 0.62 -3.47 12.74
CA ASN A 74 1.20 -4.70 13.27
C ASN A 74 1.75 -4.51 14.70
N GLN A 75 2.30 -3.34 15.02
CA GLN A 75 2.73 -3.03 16.39
C GLN A 75 1.52 -2.93 17.34
N ASP A 76 0.45 -2.28 16.90
CA ASP A 76 -0.78 -2.15 17.67
C ASP A 76 -1.45 -3.51 17.91
N ILE A 77 -1.49 -4.38 16.91
CA ILE A 77 -1.99 -5.77 17.06
C ILE A 77 -1.20 -6.49 18.16
N ASN A 78 0.13 -6.48 18.09
CA ASN A 78 0.97 -7.12 19.10
C ASN A 78 0.74 -6.52 20.49
N HIS A 79 0.64 -5.19 20.58
CA HIS A 79 0.40 -4.50 21.84
C HIS A 79 -0.97 -4.88 22.46
N LEU A 80 -2.02 -4.94 21.64
CA LEU A 80 -3.35 -5.36 22.07
C LEU A 80 -3.38 -6.83 22.50
N GLU A 81 -2.68 -7.71 21.78
CA GLU A 81 -2.54 -9.11 22.18
C GLU A 81 -1.88 -9.26 23.55
N ASP A 82 -0.84 -8.48 23.83
CA ASP A 82 -0.15 -8.48 25.11
C ASP A 82 -1.05 -7.94 26.25
N ILE A 83 -1.80 -6.86 26.00
CA ILE A 83 -2.81 -6.37 26.95
C ILE A 83 -3.85 -7.46 27.24
N MET A 84 -4.38 -8.11 26.19
CA MET A 84 -5.38 -9.18 26.34
C MET A 84 -4.84 -10.37 27.11
N LYS A 85 -3.60 -10.81 26.85
CA LYS A 85 -2.93 -11.86 27.64
C LYS A 85 -2.78 -11.43 29.10
N GLY A 86 -2.37 -10.19 29.35
CA GLY A 86 -2.27 -9.62 30.68
C GLY A 86 -3.60 -9.65 31.44
N LEU A 87 -4.69 -9.22 30.78
CA LEU A 87 -6.03 -9.25 31.35
C LEU A 87 -6.54 -10.67 31.62
N LYS A 88 -6.30 -11.61 30.70
CA LYS A 88 -6.64 -13.04 30.89
C LYS A 88 -5.90 -13.63 32.09
N ASN A 89 -4.60 -13.34 32.21
CA ASN A 89 -3.79 -13.82 33.33
C ASN A 89 -4.25 -13.22 34.67
N LEU A 90 -4.53 -11.91 34.70
CA LEU A 90 -5.07 -11.23 35.88
C LEU A 90 -6.44 -11.80 36.28
N HIS A 91 -7.30 -12.04 35.29
CA HIS A 91 -8.60 -12.65 35.48
C HIS A 91 -8.48 -14.05 36.10
N GLU A 92 -7.64 -14.90 35.52
CA GLU A 92 -7.44 -16.26 36.00
C GLU A 92 -6.85 -16.27 37.42
N ALA A 93 -5.90 -15.36 37.70
CA ALA A 93 -5.37 -15.17 39.05
C ALA A 93 -6.46 -14.74 40.06
N LYS A 94 -7.36 -13.82 39.67
CA LYS A 94 -8.48 -13.38 40.53
C LYS A 94 -9.47 -14.51 40.76
N LYS A 95 -9.84 -15.26 39.72
CA LYS A 95 -10.72 -16.43 39.80
C LYS A 95 -10.15 -17.46 40.78
N ASN A 96 -8.88 -17.83 40.61
CA ASN A 96 -8.20 -18.77 41.50
C ASN A 96 -8.15 -18.26 42.95
N SER A 97 -7.90 -16.96 43.16
CA SER A 97 -7.94 -16.35 44.49
C SER A 97 -9.33 -16.44 45.15
N ILE A 98 -10.40 -16.15 44.40
CA ILE A 98 -11.79 -16.24 44.90
C ILE A 98 -12.14 -17.69 45.22
N THR A 99 -11.84 -18.62 44.32
CA THR A 99 -12.09 -20.05 44.53
C THR A 99 -11.36 -20.56 45.77
N GLN A 100 -10.10 -20.17 45.98
CA GLN A 100 -9.34 -20.55 47.16
C GLN A 100 -9.96 -20.02 48.45
N LYS A 101 -10.30 -18.72 48.50
CA LYS A 101 -10.98 -18.10 49.65
C LYS A 101 -12.31 -18.77 49.97
N TYR A 102 -13.06 -19.16 48.94
CA TYR A 102 -14.32 -19.89 49.11
C TYR A 102 -14.11 -21.27 49.73
N LEU A 103 -13.09 -22.02 49.28
CA LEU A 103 -12.76 -23.32 49.85
C LEU A 103 -12.30 -23.20 51.31
N ASP A 104 -11.52 -22.18 51.64
CA ASP A 104 -11.08 -21.90 53.01
C ASP A 104 -12.28 -21.56 53.91
N PHE A 105 -13.16 -20.66 53.46
CA PHE A 105 -14.39 -20.33 54.17
C PHE A 105 -15.28 -21.56 54.41
N ARG A 106 -15.45 -22.42 53.40
CA ARG A 106 -16.23 -23.66 53.55
C ARG A 106 -15.62 -24.57 54.61
N ARG A 107 -14.30 -24.70 54.64
CA ARG A 107 -13.57 -25.50 55.65
C ARG A 107 -13.81 -24.95 57.06
N ASP A 108 -13.75 -23.64 57.22
CA ASP A 108 -13.98 -22.97 58.50
C ASP A 108 -15.43 -23.12 58.96
N LEU A 109 -16.40 -22.99 58.04
CA LEU A 109 -17.81 -23.21 58.31
C LEU A 109 -18.09 -24.65 58.76
N ASP A 110 -17.49 -25.63 58.09
CA ASP A 110 -17.59 -27.04 58.49
C ASP A 110 -16.98 -27.29 59.88
N GLN A 111 -15.87 -26.60 60.21
CA GLN A 111 -15.24 -26.68 61.53
C GLN A 111 -16.13 -26.08 62.63
N VAL A 112 -16.68 -24.89 62.41
CA VAL A 112 -17.60 -24.23 63.36
C VAL A 112 -18.82 -25.10 63.59
N ASN A 113 -19.43 -25.62 62.52
CA ASN A 113 -20.59 -26.50 62.62
C ASN A 113 -20.30 -27.78 63.42
N ARG A 114 -19.11 -28.36 63.29
CA ARG A 114 -18.68 -29.49 64.15
C ARG A 114 -18.63 -29.09 65.62
N CYS A 115 -17.97 -27.97 65.96
CA CYS A 115 -17.88 -27.51 67.35
C CYS A 115 -19.27 -27.18 67.95
N CYS A 116 -20.19 -26.62 67.16
CA CYS A 116 -21.57 -26.38 67.59
C CYS A 116 -22.30 -27.68 67.96
N ARG A 117 -22.17 -28.74 67.15
CA ARG A 117 -22.73 -30.06 67.44
C ARG A 117 -22.16 -30.65 68.73
N GLU A 118 -20.84 -30.57 68.90
CA GLU A 118 -20.15 -31.03 70.12
C GLU A 118 -20.62 -30.27 71.38
N SER A 119 -21.06 -29.02 71.23
CA SER A 119 -21.56 -28.18 72.32
C SER A 119 -23.06 -28.35 72.60
N GLY A 120 -23.75 -29.24 71.89
CA GLY A 120 -25.18 -29.51 72.08
C GLY A 120 -26.14 -28.56 71.36
N ILE A 121 -25.67 -27.79 70.37
CA ILE A 121 -26.55 -26.95 69.55
C ILE A 121 -27.35 -27.84 68.58
N PRO A 122 -28.70 -27.70 68.54
CA PRO A 122 -29.56 -28.50 67.67
C PRO A 122 -29.33 -28.19 66.19
N GLU A 123 -29.55 -29.21 65.35
CA GLU A 123 -29.16 -29.24 63.93
C GLU A 123 -29.85 -28.17 63.07
N GLU A 124 -31.04 -27.74 63.50
CA GLU A 124 -31.85 -26.68 62.91
C GLU A 124 -31.26 -25.26 63.09
N ASN A 125 -30.25 -25.09 63.97
CA ASN A 125 -29.53 -23.83 64.17
C ASN A 125 -28.10 -23.83 63.57
N ILE A 126 -27.73 -24.85 62.81
CA ILE A 126 -26.41 -24.96 62.19
C ILE A 126 -26.34 -24.12 60.92
N LEU A 127 -25.18 -23.50 60.64
CA LEU A 127 -24.97 -22.68 59.46
C LEU A 127 -24.96 -23.57 58.20
N THR A 128 -25.99 -23.46 57.37
CA THR A 128 -26.05 -24.19 56.08
C THR A 128 -25.52 -23.34 54.93
N ASN A 129 -24.93 -24.03 53.95
CA ASN A 129 -24.32 -23.42 52.77
C ASN A 129 -25.34 -22.59 51.96
N GLU A 130 -26.61 -23.00 51.96
CA GLU A 130 -27.70 -22.37 51.20
C GLU A 130 -27.96 -20.90 51.62
N ASN A 131 -27.65 -20.53 52.86
CA ASN A 131 -27.82 -19.15 53.34
C ASN A 131 -26.78 -18.17 52.75
N PHE A 132 -25.68 -18.66 52.16
CA PHE A 132 -24.56 -17.82 51.70
C PHE A 132 -24.32 -17.87 50.17
N HIS A 133 -24.95 -18.81 49.46
CA HIS A 133 -24.57 -19.21 48.11
C HIS A 133 -24.92 -18.23 46.97
N THR A 134 -25.84 -17.29 47.18
CA THR A 134 -26.45 -16.51 46.07
C THR A 134 -25.60 -15.36 45.54
N ASN A 135 -24.63 -14.84 46.31
CA ASN A 135 -23.82 -13.69 45.91
C ASN A 135 -22.50 -14.07 45.21
N ILE A 136 -21.84 -15.15 45.64
CA ILE A 136 -20.53 -15.57 45.10
C ILE A 136 -20.66 -16.15 43.68
N LEU A 137 -21.71 -16.94 43.42
CA LEU A 137 -21.98 -17.49 42.08
C LEU A 137 -22.37 -16.41 41.06
N LYS A 138 -23.01 -15.31 41.51
CA LYS A 138 -23.31 -14.15 40.65
C LYS A 138 -22.04 -13.37 40.28
N GLU A 139 -21.12 -13.19 41.21
CA GLU A 139 -19.80 -12.60 40.90
C GLU A 139 -19.00 -13.47 39.94
N MET A 140 -18.98 -14.79 40.13
CA MET A 140 -18.27 -15.70 39.21
C MET A 140 -18.88 -15.72 37.80
N LYS A 141 -20.21 -15.63 37.68
CA LYS A 141 -20.90 -15.66 36.38
C LYS A 141 -20.80 -14.32 35.62
N GLY A 142 -20.84 -13.18 36.32
CA GLY A 142 -20.70 -11.86 35.69
C GLY A 142 -19.30 -11.56 35.16
N ILE A 143 -18.30 -12.34 35.58
CA ILE A 143 -16.89 -12.18 35.22
C ILE A 143 -16.54 -12.88 33.88
N ASP A 144 -17.13 -14.04 33.56
CA ASP A 144 -16.89 -14.76 32.29
C ASP A 144 -17.51 -14.03 31.08
N ASP A 145 -18.64 -13.35 31.25
CA ASP A 145 -19.35 -12.65 30.18
C ASP A 145 -18.62 -11.38 29.68
N THR A 146 -17.69 -10.82 30.47
CA THR A 146 -16.96 -9.60 30.09
C THR A 146 -15.74 -9.87 29.20
N LEU A 147 -15.24 -11.10 29.17
CA LEU A 147 -14.10 -11.52 28.34
C LEU A 147 -14.52 -12.15 27.01
N ASN A 148 -15.80 -12.52 26.88
CA ASN A 148 -16.39 -13.00 25.64
C ASN A 148 -16.86 -11.80 24.79
N ILE A 149 -15.99 -10.81 24.61
CA ILE A 149 -16.16 -9.85 23.53
C ILE A 149 -15.87 -10.63 22.25
N HIS A 150 -16.93 -11.27 21.75
CA HIS A 150 -17.01 -11.70 20.36
C HIS A 150 -16.87 -10.43 19.53
N LEU A 151 -15.64 -10.03 19.21
CA LEU A 151 -15.42 -9.10 18.12
C LEU A 151 -16.06 -9.76 16.90
N PRO A 152 -17.12 -9.17 16.33
CA PRO A 152 -17.59 -9.63 15.04
C PRO A 152 -16.39 -9.48 14.12
N ILE A 153 -15.89 -10.57 13.56
CA ILE A 153 -14.99 -10.50 12.40
C ILE A 153 -15.80 -9.74 11.36
N PRO A 154 -15.47 -8.47 11.03
CA PRO A 154 -16.19 -7.79 9.98
C PRO A 154 -15.85 -8.56 8.71
N GLY A 155 -16.85 -9.23 8.15
CA GLY A 155 -16.76 -9.84 6.84
C GLY A 155 -16.14 -8.82 5.89
N GLY A 156 -15.10 -9.26 5.17
CA GLY A 156 -14.39 -8.44 4.21
C GLY A 156 -15.33 -7.91 3.14
N THR A 157 -15.80 -6.69 3.31
CA THR A 157 -15.99 -5.77 2.20
C THR A 157 -14.70 -4.96 2.14
N LEU A 158 -13.87 -5.27 1.14
CA LEU A 158 -12.80 -4.38 0.70
C LEU A 158 -13.40 -2.97 0.60
N GLY A 159 -13.02 -2.11 1.53
CA GLY A 159 -13.21 -0.68 1.34
C GLY A 159 -12.51 -0.33 0.04
N GLN A 160 -13.30 0.08 -0.96
CA GLN A 160 -12.73 0.76 -2.11
C GLN A 160 -11.86 1.88 -1.55
N PRO A 161 -10.56 1.94 -1.90
CA PRO A 161 -9.82 3.14 -1.59
C PRO A 161 -10.54 4.26 -2.33
N GLN A 162 -11.07 5.24 -1.58
CA GLN A 162 -11.32 6.57 -2.13
C GLN A 162 -9.94 7.18 -2.42
N SER A 163 -9.25 6.60 -3.40
CA SER A 163 -8.02 7.16 -3.90
C SER A 163 -8.43 8.36 -4.76
N SER A 164 -7.67 9.42 -4.58
CA SER A 164 -7.62 10.60 -5.45
C SER A 164 -7.32 10.25 -6.93
N ASN A 165 -7.23 8.97 -7.30
CA ASN A 165 -7.02 8.47 -8.66
C ASN A 165 -8.28 8.41 -9.52
N SER A 166 -9.42 8.98 -9.08
CA SER A 166 -10.54 9.19 -10.01
C SER A 166 -10.12 10.05 -11.20
N ALA A 167 -9.16 10.96 -11.02
CA ALA A 167 -8.60 11.76 -12.11
C ALA A 167 -7.72 10.93 -13.08
N LEU A 168 -6.85 10.05 -12.57
CA LEU A 168 -5.97 9.21 -13.40
C LEU A 168 -6.74 8.10 -14.14
N LEU A 169 -7.69 7.46 -13.47
CA LEU A 169 -8.59 6.48 -14.11
C LEU A 169 -9.51 7.16 -15.13
N ASN A 170 -9.97 8.39 -14.88
CA ASN A 170 -10.70 9.16 -15.88
C ASN A 170 -9.80 9.65 -17.03
N LEU A 171 -8.53 9.93 -16.81
CA LEU A 171 -7.59 10.30 -17.87
C LEU A 171 -7.33 9.11 -18.80
N ILE A 172 -7.09 7.92 -18.24
CA ILE A 172 -6.90 6.67 -18.97
C ILE A 172 -8.21 6.23 -19.66
N ALA A 173 -9.37 6.34 -19.00
CA ALA A 173 -10.68 5.95 -19.55
C ALA A 173 -11.26 6.96 -20.55
N SER A 174 -10.84 8.23 -20.51
CA SER A 174 -11.35 9.25 -21.42
C SER A 174 -10.84 9.10 -22.86
N GLY A 175 -9.84 8.26 -23.11
CA GLY A 175 -9.29 8.05 -24.46
C GLY A 175 -8.80 9.33 -25.13
N LYS A 176 -8.69 10.44 -24.39
CA LYS A 176 -8.18 11.74 -24.86
C LYS A 176 -6.65 11.70 -24.84
N PHE A 177 -6.10 10.73 -25.55
CA PHE A 177 -4.82 10.99 -26.19
C PHE A 177 -5.09 12.11 -27.20
N PRO A 178 -4.24 13.14 -27.28
CA PRO A 178 -4.33 14.06 -28.40
C PRO A 178 -4.20 13.22 -29.68
N ASN A 179 -5.22 13.27 -30.53
CA ASN A 179 -5.29 12.54 -31.80
C ASN A 179 -4.12 12.88 -32.76
N SER A 180 -3.21 13.80 -32.38
CA SER A 180 -1.95 14.09 -33.06
C SER A 180 -0.84 13.06 -32.82
N LEU A 181 -0.97 12.15 -31.85
CA LEU A 181 0.07 11.15 -31.53
C LEU A 181 -0.16 9.75 -32.12
N LEU A 182 -1.22 9.55 -32.94
CA LEU A 182 -1.41 8.32 -33.72
C LEU A 182 -0.65 8.31 -35.06
N CYS A 183 0.22 9.29 -35.31
CA CYS A 183 1.26 9.16 -36.32
C CYS A 183 2.48 8.51 -35.67
N ASN A 184 2.54 7.19 -35.75
CA ASN A 184 3.65 6.34 -35.32
C ASN A 184 4.94 6.75 -36.07
N PRO A 185 5.91 7.48 -35.47
CA PRO A 185 7.11 7.91 -36.19
C PRO A 185 8.11 6.75 -36.37
N PHE A 186 7.83 5.61 -35.75
CA PHE A 186 8.72 4.44 -35.74
C PHE A 186 8.41 3.41 -36.84
N ALA A 187 7.44 3.65 -37.73
CA ALA A 187 7.09 2.70 -38.79
C ALA A 187 8.09 2.67 -39.97
N SER A 188 9.20 3.43 -39.94
CA SER A 188 10.12 3.52 -41.09
C SER A 188 11.61 3.54 -40.77
N PHE A 189 12.02 3.22 -39.53
CA PHE A 189 13.45 3.05 -39.24
C PHE A 189 13.88 1.59 -39.42
N PRO A 190 14.82 1.29 -40.33
CA PRO A 190 15.42 -0.04 -40.40
C PRO A 190 16.32 -0.23 -39.16
N PHE A 191 15.85 -1.03 -38.20
CA PHE A 191 16.55 -1.42 -36.97
C PHE A 191 17.75 -2.36 -37.20
N SER A 192 18.48 -2.23 -38.30
CA SER A 192 19.53 -3.19 -38.67
C SER A 192 20.96 -2.81 -38.25
N ASN A 193 21.23 -1.62 -37.68
CA ASN A 193 22.61 -1.22 -37.31
C ASN A 193 22.71 -0.28 -36.09
N LEU A 194 22.16 -0.69 -34.94
CA LEU A 194 22.56 -0.11 -33.64
C LEU A 194 23.52 -1.07 -32.93
N PRO A 195 24.65 -0.60 -32.37
CA PRO A 195 25.51 -1.44 -31.55
C PRO A 195 24.71 -1.96 -30.35
N GLN A 196 24.83 -3.26 -30.06
CA GLN A 196 24.24 -3.88 -28.87
C GLN A 196 24.75 -3.16 -27.63
N ILE A 197 23.95 -2.23 -27.09
CA ILE A 197 24.13 -1.75 -25.73
C ILE A 197 23.61 -2.87 -24.84
N GLN A 198 24.54 -3.61 -24.23
CA GLN A 198 24.19 -4.62 -23.25
C GLN A 198 23.40 -3.97 -22.11
N PRO A 199 22.38 -4.66 -21.57
CA PRO A 199 21.66 -4.15 -20.42
C PRO A 199 22.66 -3.97 -19.26
N ILE A 200 22.73 -2.74 -18.74
CA ILE A 200 23.43 -2.46 -17.48
C ILE A 200 22.67 -3.22 -16.40
N ARG A 201 23.16 -4.44 -16.14
CA ARG A 201 22.80 -5.27 -15.00
C ARG A 201 23.29 -4.52 -13.77
N ARG A 202 22.47 -3.63 -13.19
CA ARG A 202 22.68 -3.22 -11.81
C ARG A 202 22.67 -4.51 -10.98
N GLN A 203 23.84 -4.87 -10.50
CA GLN A 203 24.00 -5.97 -9.58
C GLN A 203 23.16 -5.65 -8.34
N MET A 204 22.00 -6.30 -8.23
CA MET A 204 21.39 -6.57 -6.94
C MET A 204 22.41 -7.42 -6.19
N SER A 205 23.24 -6.78 -5.38
CA SER A 205 24.05 -7.45 -4.38
C SER A 205 23.12 -8.30 -3.52
N SER A 206 23.43 -9.58 -3.45
CA SER A 206 22.73 -10.61 -2.71
C SER A 206 22.44 -10.17 -1.27
N ASN A 207 21.18 -9.94 -0.93
CA ASN A 207 20.70 -10.08 0.44
C ASN A 207 19.87 -11.36 0.51
N ASN A 208 20.57 -12.49 0.54
CA ASN A 208 20.03 -13.83 0.82
C ASN A 208 19.53 -13.97 2.27
N HIS A 209 19.16 -12.88 2.95
CA HIS A 209 18.67 -12.91 4.34
C HIS A 209 17.15 -12.83 4.45
N PHE A 210 16.44 -12.43 3.39
CA PHE A 210 14.97 -12.28 3.45
C PHE A 210 14.18 -13.50 2.96
N GLN A 211 14.85 -14.48 2.35
CA GLN A 211 14.19 -15.69 1.82
C GLN A 211 14.17 -16.87 2.81
N GLU A 212 15.06 -16.86 3.83
CA GLU A 212 15.05 -17.84 4.92
C GLU A 212 13.94 -17.56 5.96
N ASP A 213 13.52 -16.31 6.13
CA ASP A 213 12.48 -15.98 7.12
C ASP A 213 11.06 -16.29 6.64
N ILE A 214 10.83 -16.29 5.32
CA ILE A 214 9.53 -16.70 4.73
C ILE A 214 9.36 -18.22 4.75
N THR A 215 10.45 -19.00 4.74
CA THR A 215 10.38 -20.47 4.87
C THR A 215 10.26 -20.96 6.30
N LYS A 216 10.71 -20.20 7.30
CA LYS A 216 10.48 -20.52 8.72
C LYS A 216 9.05 -20.23 9.19
N LEU A 217 8.31 -19.33 8.52
CA LEU A 217 6.91 -19.04 8.85
C LEU A 217 5.91 -20.12 8.40
N LYS A 218 6.34 -21.14 7.64
CA LYS A 218 5.46 -22.22 7.14
C LYS A 218 5.48 -23.52 7.96
N VAL A 219 6.17 -23.57 9.11
CA VAL A 219 6.31 -24.80 9.93
C VAL A 219 5.50 -24.76 11.23
N CYS A 220 4.72 -23.71 11.53
CA CYS A 220 3.89 -23.65 12.75
C CYS A 220 2.37 -23.70 12.50
N VAL A 221 1.92 -24.19 11.34
CA VAL A 221 0.51 -24.51 11.12
C VAL A 221 0.39 -25.93 10.58
N LEU A 222 0.62 -26.90 11.49
CA LEU A 222 -0.01 -28.21 11.57
C LEU A 222 0.09 -28.69 13.02
#